data_AF-A0A3D4LTU1-F1
#
_entry.id   AF-A0A3D4LTU1-F1
#
_cell.length_a   1.000
_cell.length_b   1.000
_cell.length_c   1.000
_cell.angle_alpha   90.00
_cell.angle_beta   90.00
_cell.angle_gamma   90.00
#
_symmetry.space_group_name_H-M   'P 1'
#
loop_
_entity.id
_entity.type
_entity.pdbx_description
1 polymer ?
#
loop_
_entity_poly.entity_id
_entity_poly.type
_entity_poly.pdbx_seq_one_letter_code
_entity_poly.pdbx_strand_id
1 'polypeptide(L)'
;MFDIGRELVGELENTIQEIYDFSKMPLESNLTLSECKDYWDQQFNDYFDQNLDDVLVIDGSEMNGIQNLLGGREVVDTGNDRELSKEEKIDKQEKELASVESGEKQFDKKNTHETGNYGEMKTDQYLREKAYERISKDMVTDIDETGHQGLDGVYYNPEGKPQYIIVDSKYGSAQLNLETKDGKQMSDNWIDNRLDKAVGKEKADEIRMEKLTNPDNVGSYVSHVDAEGNVKLDKLDGDANVIEKDVNI
;
A
#
# COMPACT_ATOMS: atom_id res chain seq x y z
N MET A 1 30.92 -31.95 7.32
CA MET A 1 29.88 -30.91 7.48
C MET A 1 30.30 -29.57 6.84
N PHE A 2 31.22 -29.57 5.85
CA PHE A 2 31.66 -28.37 5.12
C PHE A 2 31.44 -28.47 3.59
N ASP A 3 30.95 -29.62 3.09
CA ASP A 3 30.76 -29.85 1.65
C ASP A 3 29.36 -29.47 1.15
N ILE A 4 28.32 -29.64 1.97
CA ILE A 4 26.91 -29.37 1.58
C ILE A 4 26.67 -27.88 1.30
N GLY A 5 27.33 -26.98 2.04
CA GLY A 5 27.15 -25.53 1.88
C GLY A 5 27.79 -24.95 0.61
N ARG A 6 28.82 -25.60 0.04
CA ARG A 6 29.38 -25.17 -1.26
C ARG A 6 28.55 -25.67 -2.43
N GLU A 7 27.91 -26.82 -2.28
CA GLU A 7 27.03 -27.41 -3.28
C GLU A 7 25.77 -26.54 -3.45
N LEU A 8 25.11 -26.17 -2.34
CA LEU A 8 23.94 -25.27 -2.34
C LEU A 8 24.23 -23.86 -2.89
N VAL A 9 25.38 -23.27 -2.56
CA VAL A 9 25.78 -21.97 -3.10
C VAL A 9 26.10 -22.07 -4.60
N GLY A 10 26.74 -23.17 -5.03
CA GLY A 10 27.01 -23.43 -6.44
C GLY A 10 25.73 -23.67 -7.26
N GLU A 11 24.73 -24.33 -6.69
CA GLU A 11 23.41 -24.56 -7.32
C GLU A 11 22.60 -23.26 -7.45
N LEU A 12 22.64 -22.40 -6.43
CA LEU A 12 22.02 -21.07 -6.47
C LEU A 12 22.70 -20.14 -7.48
N GLU A 13 24.03 -20.13 -7.54
CA GLU A 13 24.78 -19.32 -8.50
C GLU A 13 24.56 -19.79 -9.95
N ASN A 14 24.49 -21.11 -10.18
CA ASN A 14 24.14 -21.66 -11.50
C ASN A 14 22.70 -21.33 -11.88
N THR A 15 21.74 -21.42 -10.96
CA THR A 15 20.32 -21.08 -11.23
C THR A 15 20.15 -19.61 -11.62
N ILE A 16 20.85 -18.70 -10.93
CA ILE A 16 20.82 -17.26 -11.24
C ILE A 16 21.51 -16.97 -12.58
N GLN A 17 22.62 -17.65 -12.89
CA GLN A 17 23.34 -17.48 -14.15
C GLN A 17 22.55 -18.05 -15.34
N GLU A 18 21.86 -19.18 -15.16
CA GLU A 18 20.95 -19.75 -16.17
C GLU A 18 19.78 -18.80 -16.46
N ILE A 19 19.14 -18.23 -15.43
CA ILE A 19 18.08 -17.22 -15.59
C ILE A 19 18.60 -15.99 -16.34
N TYR A 20 19.82 -15.53 -16.01
CA TYR A 20 20.44 -14.36 -16.63
C TYR A 20 20.81 -14.60 -18.09
N ASP A 21 21.38 -15.76 -18.43
CA ASP A 21 21.74 -16.10 -19.80
C ASP A 21 20.50 -16.41 -20.68
N PHE A 22 19.42 -16.94 -20.08
CA PHE A 22 18.14 -17.16 -20.78
C PHE A 22 17.38 -15.86 -21.07
N SER A 23 17.48 -14.85 -20.19
CA SER A 23 16.93 -13.51 -20.42
C SER A 23 17.55 -12.80 -21.64
N LYS A 24 18.68 -13.31 -22.13
CA LYS A 24 19.41 -12.81 -23.30
C LYS A 24 19.22 -13.65 -24.56
N MET A 25 18.41 -14.72 -24.52
CA MET A 25 18.15 -15.52 -25.71
C MET A 25 17.29 -14.73 -26.72
N PRO A 26 17.61 -14.79 -28.03
CA PRO A 26 16.79 -14.12 -29.04
C PRO A 26 15.40 -14.76 -29.05
N LEU A 27 14.36 -13.93 -29.11
CA LEU A 27 12.99 -14.36 -29.38
C LEU A 27 12.96 -15.10 -30.72
N GLU A 28 13.09 -16.43 -30.69
CA GLU A 28 12.79 -17.23 -31.85
C GLU A 28 11.27 -17.25 -32.06
N SER A 29 10.85 -16.34 -32.95
CA SER A 29 9.67 -16.33 -33.80
C SER A 29 8.35 -16.95 -33.28
N ASN A 30 7.35 -16.05 -33.20
CA ASN A 30 5.89 -16.26 -33.26
C ASN A 30 5.09 -16.49 -31.97
N LEU A 31 5.67 -16.27 -30.79
CA LEU A 31 4.88 -16.20 -29.55
C LEU A 31 4.48 -14.76 -29.22
N THR A 32 3.24 -14.56 -28.80
CA THR A 32 2.76 -13.29 -28.22
C THR A 32 3.27 -13.12 -26.80
N LEU A 33 3.30 -11.88 -26.30
CA LEU A 33 3.71 -11.57 -24.92
C LEU A 33 2.93 -12.34 -23.86
N SER A 34 1.64 -12.63 -24.11
CA SER A 34 0.80 -13.43 -23.21
C SER A 34 1.24 -14.89 -23.19
N GLU A 35 1.50 -15.48 -24.36
CA GLU A 35 1.94 -16.87 -24.46
C GLU A 35 3.34 -17.07 -23.86
N CYS A 36 4.21 -16.06 -23.95
CA CYS A 36 5.46 -16.08 -23.20
C CYS A 36 5.21 -16.07 -21.69
N LYS A 37 4.34 -15.18 -21.18
CA LYS A 37 4.06 -15.08 -19.74
C LYS A 37 3.45 -16.37 -19.19
N ASP A 38 2.47 -16.95 -19.89
CA ASP A 38 1.81 -18.19 -19.45
C ASP A 38 2.78 -19.38 -19.44
N TYR A 39 3.68 -19.46 -20.43
CA TYR A 39 4.76 -20.44 -20.44
C TYR A 39 5.71 -20.27 -19.24
N TRP A 40 6.08 -19.02 -18.91
CA TRP A 40 6.94 -18.70 -17.77
C TRP A 40 6.30 -19.02 -16.42
N ASP A 41 5.03 -18.66 -16.23
CA ASP A 41 4.31 -18.95 -14.98
C ASP A 41 4.17 -20.46 -14.77
N GLN A 42 3.96 -21.23 -15.84
CA GLN A 42 3.90 -22.69 -15.75
C GLN A 42 5.25 -23.33 -15.40
N GLN A 43 6.34 -22.92 -16.07
CA GLN A 43 7.67 -23.47 -15.78
C GLN A 43 8.17 -23.11 -14.38
N PHE A 44 7.86 -21.91 -13.88
CA PHE A 44 8.22 -21.47 -12.53
C PHE A 44 7.49 -22.29 -11.45
N ASN A 45 6.18 -22.51 -11.63
CA ASN A 45 5.38 -23.31 -10.70
C ASN A 45 5.80 -24.80 -10.73
N ASP A 46 6.08 -25.35 -11.92
CA ASP A 46 6.56 -26.73 -12.06
C ASP A 46 7.92 -26.95 -11.37
N TYR A 47 8.82 -25.96 -11.40
CA TYR A 47 10.09 -25.99 -10.67
C TYR A 47 9.89 -25.90 -9.16
N PHE A 48 9.02 -25.00 -8.69
CA PHE A 48 8.74 -24.86 -7.27
C PHE A 48 8.10 -26.13 -6.68
N ASP A 49 7.10 -26.69 -7.37
CA ASP A 49 6.38 -27.89 -6.93
C ASP A 49 7.28 -29.13 -6.88
N GLN A 50 8.31 -29.21 -7.72
CA GLN A 50 9.27 -30.32 -7.73
C GLN A 50 10.32 -30.23 -6.61
N ASN A 51 10.54 -29.06 -6.03
CA ASN A 51 11.61 -28.81 -5.06
C ASN A 51 11.09 -28.38 -3.67
N LEU A 52 9.78 -28.47 -3.45
CA LEU A 52 9.10 -27.94 -2.26
C LEU A 52 9.40 -28.74 -0.97
N ASP A 53 9.81 -30.01 -1.09
CA ASP A 53 10.11 -30.87 0.06
C ASP A 53 11.48 -30.59 0.71
N ASP A 54 12.42 -29.94 0.01
CA ASP A 54 13.76 -29.64 0.53
C ASP A 54 13.88 -28.23 1.16
N VAL A 55 12.87 -27.38 1.00
CA VAL A 55 12.90 -25.96 1.47
C VAL A 55 12.27 -25.80 2.87
N LEU A 56 11.57 -26.81 3.39
CA LEU A 56 10.76 -26.72 4.61
C LEU A 56 11.27 -27.54 5.80
N VAL A 57 12.54 -27.38 6.19
CA VAL A 57 12.94 -27.50 7.62
C VAL A 57 14.13 -26.58 7.91
N ILE A 58 13.87 -25.36 8.36
CA ILE A 58 14.87 -24.60 9.14
C ILE A 58 14.20 -24.25 10.48
N ASP A 59 14.55 -25.00 11.53
CA ASP A 59 14.23 -24.67 12.91
C ASP A 59 15.15 -23.53 13.39
N GLY A 60 14.61 -22.61 14.18
CA GLY A 60 15.20 -21.34 14.60
C GLY A 60 16.52 -21.46 15.40
N SER A 61 16.99 -22.67 15.69
CA SER A 61 18.32 -22.90 16.27
C SER A 61 19.48 -22.81 15.27
N GLU A 62 19.24 -23.00 13.97
CA GLU A 62 20.32 -23.02 12.95
C GLU A 62 20.72 -21.63 12.43
N MET A 63 19.87 -20.62 12.63
CA MET A 63 20.16 -19.22 12.26
C MET A 63 21.37 -18.64 13.03
N ASN A 64 21.64 -19.12 14.25
CA ASN A 64 22.81 -18.69 15.04
C ASN A 64 24.13 -19.31 14.55
N GLY A 65 24.06 -20.40 13.78
CA GLY A 65 25.24 -21.05 13.19
C GLY A 65 25.80 -20.27 12.00
N ILE A 66 24.92 -19.71 11.17
CA ILE A 66 25.28 -18.97 9.96
C ILE A 66 25.95 -17.63 10.30
N GLN A 67 25.52 -16.96 11.37
CA GLN A 67 26.12 -15.71 11.86
C GLN A 67 27.59 -15.85 12.26
N ASN A 68 28.00 -17.04 12.73
CA ASN A 68 29.38 -17.30 13.15
C ASN A 68 30.33 -17.66 12.00
N LEU A 69 29.82 -18.04 10.82
CA LEU A 69 30.63 -18.40 9.65
C LEU A 69 31.04 -17.20 8.77
N LEU A 70 30.34 -16.06 8.87
CA LEU A 70 30.60 -14.87 8.04
C LEU A 70 31.59 -13.86 8.67
N GLY A 71 32.43 -14.33 9.58
CA GLY A 71 33.68 -13.65 9.96
C GLY A 71 33.49 -12.28 10.60
N GLY A 72 33.11 -12.27 11.88
CA GLY A 72 33.64 -11.31 12.87
C GLY A 72 33.72 -9.84 12.45
N ARG A 73 32.72 -9.33 11.74
CA ARG A 73 32.47 -7.90 11.63
C ARG A 73 31.36 -7.61 12.61
N GLU A 74 31.69 -6.85 13.66
CA GLU A 74 30.70 -6.24 14.53
C GLU A 74 29.64 -5.60 13.62
N VAL A 75 28.44 -6.18 13.60
CA VAL A 75 27.30 -5.54 12.96
C VAL A 75 26.98 -4.36 13.85
N VAL A 76 27.57 -3.23 13.51
CA VAL A 76 27.08 -1.93 13.96
C VAL A 76 25.63 -1.90 13.48
N ASP A 77 24.71 -1.92 14.43
CA ASP A 77 23.28 -1.70 14.21
C ASP A 77 23.10 -0.33 13.53
N THR A 78 23.10 -0.33 12.21
CA THR A 78 22.59 0.76 11.41
C THR A 78 21.12 0.43 11.18
N GLY A 79 20.26 1.10 11.95
CA GLY A 79 18.80 0.96 11.97
C GLY A 79 18.22 0.44 10.64
N ASN A 80 17.59 -0.71 10.73
CA ASN A 80 17.11 -1.50 9.61
C ASN A 80 15.88 -0.82 8.97
N ASP A 81 16.09 -0.04 7.90
CA ASP A 81 15.05 0.48 6.99
C ASP A 81 14.43 -0.66 6.15
N ARG A 82 13.83 -1.65 6.81
CA ARG A 82 12.95 -2.59 6.10
C ARG A 82 11.60 -1.92 5.89
N GLU A 83 11.12 -1.89 4.64
CA GLU A 83 9.78 -1.41 4.35
C GLU A 83 8.76 -2.33 5.05
N LEU A 84 7.87 -1.74 5.86
CA LEU A 84 6.83 -2.47 6.57
C LEU A 84 5.83 -3.06 5.57
N SER A 85 5.38 -4.29 5.82
CA SER A 85 4.25 -4.87 5.09
C SER A 85 2.99 -4.04 5.34
N LYS A 86 1.97 -4.23 4.48
CA LYS A 86 0.68 -3.57 4.66
C LYS A 86 0.02 -3.92 5.99
N GLU A 87 0.06 -5.19 6.37
CA GLU A 87 -0.48 -5.71 7.62
C GLU A 87 0.26 -5.10 8.82
N GLU A 88 1.59 -4.99 8.74
CA GLU A 88 2.39 -4.34 9.79
C GLU A 88 2.04 -2.84 9.93
N LYS A 89 1.79 -2.15 8.81
CA LYS A 89 1.34 -0.74 8.82
C LYS A 89 -0.06 -0.60 9.44
N ILE A 90 -0.98 -1.51 9.11
CA ILE A 90 -2.33 -1.55 9.71
C ILE A 90 -2.22 -1.78 11.22
N ASP A 91 -1.47 -2.78 11.65
CA ASP A 91 -1.28 -3.08 13.08
C ASP A 91 -0.66 -1.90 13.84
N LYS A 92 0.31 -1.21 13.22
CA LYS A 92 0.91 -0.01 13.80
C LYS A 92 -0.13 1.11 13.93
N GLN A 93 -0.91 1.37 12.87
CA GLN A 93 -1.97 2.37 12.86
C GLN A 93 -3.04 2.10 13.94
N GLU A 94 -3.50 0.86 14.09
CA GLU A 94 -4.48 0.48 15.11
C GLU A 94 -3.96 0.68 16.54
N LYS A 95 -2.69 0.31 16.79
CA LYS A 95 -2.04 0.54 18.10
C LYS A 95 -1.89 2.03 18.39
N GLU A 96 -1.51 2.81 17.40
CA GLU A 96 -1.32 4.26 17.51
C GLU A 96 -2.66 4.94 17.85
N LEU A 97 -3.72 4.62 17.11
CA LEU A 97 -5.07 5.10 17.38
C LEU A 97 -5.54 4.73 18.80
N ALA A 98 -5.35 3.47 19.21
CA ALA A 98 -5.71 3.02 20.56
C ALA A 98 -4.94 3.77 21.66
N SER A 99 -3.66 4.06 21.42
CA SER A 99 -2.80 4.80 22.35
C SER A 99 -3.27 6.26 22.49
N VAL A 100 -3.62 6.90 21.37
CA VAL A 100 -4.19 8.26 21.36
C VAL A 100 -5.57 8.30 22.05
N GLU A 101 -6.47 7.38 21.70
CA GLU A 101 -7.85 7.37 22.20
C GLU A 101 -7.95 7.00 23.69
N SER A 102 -7.03 6.18 24.20
CA SER A 102 -6.91 5.88 25.63
C SER A 102 -6.23 7.00 26.43
N GLY A 103 -5.58 7.95 25.76
CA GLY A 103 -4.78 9.02 26.37
C GLY A 103 -3.38 8.58 26.82
N GLU A 104 -2.94 7.38 26.46
CA GLU A 104 -1.55 6.92 26.66
C GLU A 104 -0.56 7.76 25.85
N LYS A 105 -0.88 8.01 24.57
CA LYS A 105 -0.15 8.95 23.72
C LYS A 105 -0.84 10.32 23.76
N GLN A 106 -0.06 11.38 23.93
CA GLN A 106 -0.57 12.74 23.89
C GLN A 106 -1.00 13.07 22.45
N PHE A 107 -2.16 13.72 22.34
CA PHE A 107 -2.71 14.21 21.07
C PHE A 107 -3.16 15.66 21.28
N ASP A 108 -2.41 16.60 20.72
CA ASP A 108 -2.75 18.01 20.73
C ASP A 108 -3.72 18.32 19.59
N LYS A 109 -5.00 18.45 19.95
CA LYS A 109 -6.08 18.83 19.02
C LYS A 109 -5.90 20.22 18.38
N LYS A 110 -4.90 21.00 18.79
CA LYS A 110 -4.51 22.27 18.16
C LYS A 110 -3.35 22.13 17.20
N ASN A 111 -2.62 21.01 17.24
CA ASN A 111 -1.58 20.71 16.28
C ASN A 111 -2.22 20.18 14.98
N THR A 112 -2.22 21.01 13.95
CA THR A 112 -2.86 20.69 12.68
C THR A 112 -2.25 19.47 11.99
N HIS A 113 -0.96 19.18 12.24
CA HIS A 113 -0.30 17.98 11.72
C HIS A 113 -0.84 16.71 12.38
N GLU A 114 -0.84 16.67 13.71
CA GLU A 114 -1.40 15.54 14.46
C GLU A 114 -2.87 15.33 14.13
N THR A 115 -3.67 16.39 14.05
CA THR A 115 -5.10 16.25 13.72
C THR A 115 -5.33 15.75 12.29
N GLY A 116 -4.46 16.12 11.35
CA GLY A 116 -4.48 15.60 9.98
C GLY A 116 -4.20 14.10 9.97
N ASN A 117 -3.08 13.71 10.58
CA ASN A 117 -2.67 12.32 10.71
C ASN A 117 -3.74 11.46 11.40
N TYR A 118 -4.32 11.94 12.50
CA TYR A 118 -5.43 11.27 13.17
C TYR A 118 -6.63 11.07 12.24
N GLY A 119 -7.00 12.10 11.48
CA GLY A 119 -8.10 12.05 10.52
C GLY A 119 -7.89 11.00 9.43
N GLU A 120 -6.69 10.92 8.87
CA GLU A 120 -6.34 9.91 7.88
C GLU A 120 -6.41 8.49 8.46
N MET A 121 -5.83 8.28 9.64
CA MET A 121 -5.83 6.98 10.32
C MET A 121 -7.26 6.50 10.68
N LYS A 122 -8.12 7.39 11.17
CA LYS A 122 -9.53 7.06 11.47
C LYS A 122 -10.32 6.75 10.21
N THR A 123 -10.06 7.46 9.12
CA THR A 123 -10.69 7.21 7.83
C THR A 123 -10.27 5.85 7.27
N ASP A 124 -9.00 5.49 7.40
CA ASP A 124 -8.49 4.16 7.05
C ASP A 124 -9.18 3.05 7.85
N GLN A 125 -9.24 3.20 9.18
CA GLN A 125 -9.92 2.25 10.06
C GLN A 125 -11.40 2.08 9.65
N TYR A 126 -12.12 3.18 9.48
CA TYR A 126 -13.53 3.17 9.07
C TYR A 126 -13.74 2.44 7.74
N LEU A 127 -12.91 2.69 6.73
CA LEU A 127 -13.05 2.05 5.41
C LEU A 127 -12.67 0.57 5.46
N ARG A 128 -11.67 0.17 6.24
CA ARG A 128 -11.36 -1.25 6.47
C ARG A 128 -12.52 -1.99 7.12
N GLU A 129 -13.20 -1.40 8.09
CA GLU A 129 -14.41 -1.98 8.71
C GLU A 129 -15.55 -2.18 7.70
N LYS A 130 -15.56 -1.40 6.62
CA LYS A 130 -16.48 -1.52 5.47
C LYS A 130 -15.96 -2.46 4.38
N ALA A 131 -14.93 -3.25 4.67
CA ALA A 131 -14.26 -4.16 3.75
C ALA A 131 -13.61 -3.49 2.52
N TYR A 132 -13.30 -2.18 2.62
CA TYR A 132 -12.48 -1.50 1.62
C TYR A 132 -10.99 -1.66 1.96
N GLU A 133 -10.24 -2.15 0.97
CA GLU A 133 -8.81 -2.32 1.05
C GLU A 133 -8.10 -1.09 0.51
N ARG A 134 -7.19 -0.47 1.27
CA ARG A 134 -6.35 0.63 0.77
C ARG A 134 -5.43 0.12 -0.34
N ILE A 135 -5.43 0.79 -1.49
CA ILE A 135 -4.55 0.50 -2.64
C ILE A 135 -3.52 1.60 -2.90
N SER A 136 -3.64 2.77 -2.25
CA SER A 136 -2.60 3.80 -2.25
C SER A 136 -1.39 3.39 -1.39
N LYS A 137 -0.19 3.78 -1.83
CA LYS A 137 1.09 3.40 -1.23
C LYS A 137 1.37 4.07 0.11
N ASP A 138 1.09 5.37 0.17
CA ASP A 138 1.28 6.17 1.38
C ASP A 138 0.20 5.78 2.40
N MET A 139 0.56 5.58 3.66
CA MET A 139 -0.35 5.30 4.77
C MET A 139 0.26 5.91 6.02
N VAL A 140 -0.46 6.83 6.66
CA VAL A 140 -0.03 7.41 7.93
C VAL A 140 -0.16 6.35 9.02
N THR A 141 0.91 6.14 9.80
CA THR A 141 0.95 5.11 10.86
C THR A 141 1.36 5.66 12.22
N ASP A 142 1.68 6.95 12.30
CA ASP A 142 2.11 7.64 13.51
C ASP A 142 1.45 9.03 13.58
N ILE A 143 0.94 9.42 14.74
CA ILE A 143 0.34 10.74 14.94
C ILE A 143 1.34 11.88 14.70
N ASP A 144 2.63 11.61 14.93
CA ASP A 144 3.73 12.58 14.80
C ASP A 144 4.40 12.53 13.42
N GLU A 145 3.90 11.70 12.49
CA GLU A 145 4.45 11.56 11.15
C GLU A 145 4.44 12.91 10.41
N THR A 146 5.52 13.21 9.69
CA THR A 146 5.56 14.44 8.90
C THR A 146 4.54 14.35 7.77
N GLY A 147 3.65 15.34 7.65
CA GLY A 147 2.56 15.29 6.69
C GLY A 147 3.00 15.02 5.25
N HIS A 148 2.18 14.27 4.53
CA HIS A 148 2.41 13.92 3.13
C HIS A 148 1.66 14.86 2.18
N GLN A 149 2.08 14.88 0.92
CA GLN A 149 1.46 15.69 -0.13
C GLN A 149 0.81 14.75 -1.14
N GLY A 150 -0.51 14.84 -1.29
CA GLY A 150 -1.23 14.01 -2.24
C GLY A 150 -2.68 13.78 -1.84
N LEU A 151 -3.19 12.64 -2.31
CA LEU A 151 -4.44 12.05 -1.86
C LEU A 151 -4.20 11.37 -0.52
N ASP A 152 -5.11 11.54 0.43
CA ASP A 152 -4.98 10.89 1.74
C ASP A 152 -5.20 9.38 1.61
N GLY A 153 -6.14 8.93 0.78
CA GLY A 153 -6.35 7.50 0.53
C GLY A 153 -7.10 7.15 -0.75
N VAL A 154 -6.75 5.99 -1.32
CA VAL A 154 -7.49 5.33 -2.41
C VAL A 154 -7.74 3.88 -1.99
N TYR A 155 -8.97 3.42 -2.15
CA TYR A 155 -9.43 2.14 -1.66
C TYR A 155 -10.23 1.38 -2.70
N TYR A 156 -10.28 0.06 -2.56
CA TYR A 156 -11.00 -0.84 -3.43
C TYR A 156 -11.79 -1.89 -2.65
N ASN A 157 -13.02 -2.14 -3.06
CA ASN A 157 -13.82 -3.29 -2.64
C ASN A 157 -14.59 -3.79 -3.87
N PRO A 158 -14.37 -5.02 -4.35
CA PRO A 158 -15.07 -5.55 -5.53
C PRO A 158 -16.59 -5.62 -5.34
N GLU A 159 -17.08 -5.78 -4.11
CA GLU A 159 -18.51 -5.79 -3.78
C GLU A 159 -19.02 -4.40 -3.36
N GLY A 160 -18.12 -3.41 -3.31
CA GLY A 160 -18.39 -2.04 -2.91
C GLY A 160 -19.26 -1.30 -3.92
N LYS A 161 -20.00 -0.31 -3.42
CA LYS A 161 -20.84 0.58 -4.24
C LYS A 161 -20.60 2.03 -3.80
N PRO A 162 -19.56 2.71 -4.32
CA PRO A 162 -18.72 2.36 -5.47
C PRO A 162 -17.62 1.34 -5.16
N GLN A 163 -17.04 0.68 -6.18
CA GLN A 163 -15.92 -0.23 -5.96
C GLN A 163 -14.63 0.50 -5.57
N TYR A 164 -14.35 1.64 -6.20
CA TYR A 164 -13.22 2.50 -5.87
C TYR A 164 -13.68 3.72 -5.08
N ILE A 165 -12.98 4.01 -4.00
CA ILE A 165 -13.18 5.20 -3.17
C ILE A 165 -11.88 5.99 -3.14
N ILE A 166 -11.96 7.27 -3.47
CA ILE A 166 -10.86 8.24 -3.36
C ILE A 166 -11.24 9.24 -2.26
N VAL A 167 -10.40 9.41 -1.24
CA VAL A 167 -10.74 10.20 -0.04
C VAL A 167 -9.67 11.23 0.30
N ASP A 168 -10.15 12.38 0.78
CA ASP A 168 -9.39 13.39 1.51
C ASP A 168 -10.05 13.60 2.89
N SER A 169 -9.26 13.53 3.96
CA SER A 169 -9.71 13.50 5.35
C SER A 169 -9.58 14.87 5.99
N LYS A 170 -10.60 15.26 6.75
CA LYS A 170 -10.69 16.54 7.44
C LYS A 170 -11.10 16.33 8.89
N TYR A 171 -10.21 16.71 9.79
CA TYR A 171 -10.49 16.71 11.22
C TYR A 171 -11.17 18.02 11.66
N GLY A 172 -12.19 17.89 12.50
CA GLY A 172 -12.90 19.00 13.11
C GLY A 172 -13.48 19.97 12.07
N SER A 173 -13.00 21.22 12.06
CA SER A 173 -13.47 22.25 11.14
C SER A 173 -12.62 22.39 9.87
N ALA A 174 -11.62 21.54 9.65
CA ALA A 174 -10.78 21.59 8.46
C ALA A 174 -11.63 21.46 7.18
N GLN A 175 -11.23 22.15 6.12
CA GLN A 175 -11.95 22.19 4.83
C GLN A 175 -11.00 21.90 3.67
N LEU A 176 -11.55 21.50 2.53
CA LEU A 176 -10.78 21.36 1.30
C LEU A 176 -10.18 22.70 0.88
N ASN A 177 -8.95 22.67 0.35
CA ASN A 177 -8.36 23.85 -0.25
C ASN A 177 -9.02 24.15 -1.60
N LEU A 178 -9.70 25.30 -1.70
CA LEU A 178 -10.37 25.73 -2.92
C LEU A 178 -9.39 26.29 -3.98
N GLU A 179 -8.16 26.62 -3.57
CA GLU A 179 -7.16 27.30 -4.39
C GLU A 179 -5.86 26.49 -4.41
N THR A 180 -5.83 25.46 -5.25
CA THR A 180 -4.59 24.77 -5.60
C THR A 180 -4.14 25.14 -7.01
N LYS A 181 -2.91 24.78 -7.38
CA LYS A 181 -2.40 24.98 -8.75
C LYS A 181 -3.22 24.24 -9.81
N ASP A 182 -3.91 23.17 -9.40
CA ASP A 182 -4.63 22.26 -10.30
C ASP A 182 -6.16 22.40 -10.18
N GLY A 183 -6.65 23.48 -9.54
CA GLY A 183 -8.07 23.68 -9.22
C GLY A 183 -8.41 23.41 -7.76
N LYS A 184 -9.67 23.19 -7.43
CA LYS A 184 -10.07 22.83 -6.06
C LYS A 184 -9.48 21.47 -5.69
N GLN A 185 -9.04 21.30 -4.44
CA GLN A 185 -8.70 20.00 -3.88
C GLN A 185 -9.87 19.03 -4.07
N MET A 186 -9.57 17.79 -4.44
CA MET A 186 -10.55 16.74 -4.80
C MET A 186 -11.40 16.98 -6.07
N SER A 187 -11.09 18.00 -6.88
CA SER A 187 -11.65 18.07 -8.24
C SER A 187 -11.03 17.00 -9.14
N ASP A 188 -11.71 16.64 -10.23
CA ASP A 188 -11.26 15.59 -11.15
C ASP A 188 -9.83 15.84 -11.66
N ASN A 189 -9.53 17.07 -12.08
CA ASN A 189 -8.19 17.45 -12.54
C ASN A 189 -7.15 17.36 -11.41
N TRP A 190 -7.53 17.70 -10.18
CA TRP A 190 -6.63 17.64 -9.03
C TRP A 190 -6.31 16.19 -8.63
N ILE A 191 -7.33 15.32 -8.64
CA ILE A 191 -7.20 13.87 -8.38
C ILE A 191 -6.35 13.24 -9.47
N ASP A 192 -6.64 13.52 -10.74
CA ASP A 192 -5.97 12.92 -11.89
C ASP A 192 -4.45 13.13 -11.85
N ASN A 193 -4.02 14.35 -11.51
CA ASN A 193 -2.61 14.73 -11.38
C ASN A 193 -1.87 14.02 -10.24
N ARG A 194 -2.59 13.38 -9.30
CA ARG A 194 -2.03 12.73 -8.10
C ARG A 194 -2.19 11.22 -8.10
N LEU A 195 -3.12 10.69 -8.91
CA LEU A 195 -3.48 9.28 -8.89
C LEU A 195 -2.31 8.36 -9.25
N ASP A 196 -1.51 8.70 -10.26
CA ASP A 196 -0.32 7.92 -10.65
C ASP A 196 0.68 7.76 -9.51
N LYS A 197 0.89 8.83 -8.72
CA LYS A 197 1.78 8.79 -7.57
C LYS A 197 1.18 7.92 -6.45
N ALA A 198 -0.13 8.05 -6.22
CA ALA A 198 -0.82 7.38 -5.13
C ALA A 198 -0.86 5.86 -5.32
N VAL A 199 -1.24 5.37 -6.52
CA VAL A 199 -1.51 3.93 -6.77
C VAL A 199 -0.60 3.29 -7.82
N GLY A 200 0.25 4.07 -8.48
CA GLY A 200 1.04 3.62 -9.64
C GLY A 200 0.24 3.73 -10.95
N LYS A 201 0.96 3.89 -12.06
CA LYS A 201 0.36 4.22 -13.36
C LYS A 201 -0.70 3.22 -13.83
N GLU A 202 -0.40 1.92 -13.76
CA GLU A 202 -1.31 0.87 -14.22
C GLU A 202 -2.66 0.91 -13.48
N LYS A 203 -2.61 0.95 -12.14
CA LYS A 203 -3.81 1.02 -11.31
C LYS A 203 -4.54 2.36 -11.48
N ALA A 204 -3.82 3.46 -11.69
CA ALA A 204 -4.43 4.76 -11.97
C ALA A 204 -5.19 4.75 -13.31
N ASP A 205 -4.61 4.16 -14.36
CA ASP A 205 -5.26 4.01 -15.66
C ASP A 205 -6.51 3.11 -15.58
N GLU A 206 -6.48 2.04 -14.78
CA GLU A 206 -7.66 1.20 -14.46
C GLU A 206 -8.79 2.03 -13.83
N ILE A 207 -8.49 2.82 -12.79
CA ILE A 207 -9.49 3.66 -12.11
C ILE A 207 -10.05 4.72 -13.07
N ARG A 208 -9.22 5.33 -13.91
CA ARG A 208 -9.67 6.30 -14.93
C ARG A 208 -10.61 5.66 -15.93
N MET A 209 -10.26 4.47 -16.42
CA MET A 209 -11.11 3.73 -17.35
C MET A 209 -12.43 3.34 -16.69
N GLU A 210 -12.40 2.86 -15.45
CA GLU A 210 -13.61 2.51 -14.70
C GLU A 210 -14.50 3.74 -14.50
N LYS A 211 -13.93 4.90 -14.13
CA LYS A 211 -14.68 6.16 -14.02
C LYS A 211 -15.31 6.59 -15.35
N LEU A 212 -14.66 6.31 -16.47
CA LEU A 212 -15.17 6.64 -17.80
C LEU A 212 -16.29 5.71 -18.26
N THR A 213 -16.18 4.41 -18.00
CA THR A 213 -17.13 3.39 -18.48
C THR A 213 -18.27 3.13 -17.51
N ASN A 214 -17.98 3.18 -16.20
CA ASN A 214 -18.87 2.89 -15.08
C ASN A 214 -18.69 3.99 -14.01
N PRO A 215 -19.09 5.25 -14.27
CA PRO A 215 -18.82 6.37 -13.38
C PRO A 215 -19.31 6.16 -11.93
N ASP A 216 -20.38 5.37 -11.74
CA ASP A 216 -20.91 5.05 -10.40
C ASP A 216 -20.01 4.09 -9.60
N ASN A 217 -19.02 3.43 -10.23
CA ASN A 217 -18.06 2.53 -9.57
C ASN A 217 -16.81 3.24 -9.05
N VAL A 218 -16.66 4.55 -9.29
CA VAL A 218 -15.56 5.37 -8.75
C VAL A 218 -16.13 6.59 -8.05
N GLY A 219 -16.05 6.62 -6.72
CA GLY A 219 -16.52 7.76 -5.93
C GLY A 219 -15.38 8.56 -5.30
N SER A 220 -15.59 9.87 -5.21
CA SER A 220 -14.71 10.81 -4.52
C SER A 220 -15.43 11.36 -3.28
N TYR A 221 -14.76 11.37 -2.14
CA TYR A 221 -15.36 11.70 -0.85
C TYR A 221 -14.47 12.58 0.00
N VAL A 222 -15.08 13.45 0.80
CA VAL A 222 -14.42 14.05 1.96
C VAL A 222 -14.81 13.25 3.19
N SER A 223 -13.81 12.80 3.94
CA SER A 223 -14.03 12.24 5.27
C SER A 223 -13.98 13.33 6.32
N HIS A 224 -15.01 13.40 7.15
CA HIS A 224 -15.10 14.30 8.30
C HIS A 224 -14.93 13.49 9.57
N VAL A 225 -13.84 13.75 10.28
CA VAL A 225 -13.51 13.11 11.55
C VAL A 225 -13.74 14.11 12.67
N ASP A 226 -14.63 13.79 13.60
CA ASP A 226 -14.91 14.66 14.74
C ASP A 226 -13.92 14.48 15.90
N ALA A 227 -14.13 15.24 16.99
CA ALA A 227 -13.22 15.25 18.12
C ALA A 227 -13.24 13.96 18.94
N GLU A 228 -14.26 13.14 18.75
CA GLU A 228 -14.51 11.83 19.34
C GLU A 228 -14.05 10.70 18.41
N GLY A 229 -13.58 11.01 17.20
CA GLY A 229 -13.10 10.03 16.23
C GLY A 229 -14.20 9.40 15.37
N ASN A 230 -15.44 9.93 15.40
CA ASN A 230 -16.48 9.45 14.51
C ASN A 230 -16.21 9.94 13.09
N VAL A 231 -16.44 9.06 12.12
CA VAL A 231 -16.21 9.32 10.70
C VAL A 231 -17.54 9.48 9.98
N LYS A 232 -17.64 10.53 9.15
CA LYS A 232 -18.72 10.75 8.20
C LYS A 232 -18.15 11.01 6.82
N LEU A 233 -18.82 10.55 5.77
CA LEU A 233 -18.38 10.77 4.40
C LEU A 233 -19.37 11.68 3.65
N ASP A 234 -18.85 12.70 2.99
CA ASP A 234 -19.62 13.53 2.06
C ASP A 234 -19.17 13.19 0.63
N LYS A 235 -20.11 12.87 -0.26
CA LYS A 235 -19.83 12.56 -1.68
C LYS A 235 -19.62 13.83 -2.48
N LEU A 236 -18.62 13.82 -3.34
CA LEU A 236 -18.26 14.94 -4.22
C LEU A 236 -18.65 14.67 -5.68
N ASP A 237 -18.95 15.75 -6.41
CA ASP A 237 -18.90 15.77 -7.88
C ASP A 237 -17.46 16.04 -8.39
N GLY A 238 -17.28 16.01 -9.71
CA GLY A 238 -15.98 16.25 -10.33
C GLY A 238 -15.43 17.67 -10.19
N ASP A 239 -16.25 18.62 -9.75
CA ASP A 239 -15.85 20.00 -9.43
C ASP A 239 -15.60 20.20 -7.92
N ALA A 240 -15.50 19.09 -7.17
CA ALA A 240 -15.35 19.04 -5.71
C ALA A 240 -16.48 19.73 -4.93
N ASN A 241 -17.69 19.80 -5.49
CA ASN A 241 -18.86 20.24 -4.72
C ASN A 241 -19.48 19.02 -4.02
N VAL A 242 -19.91 19.23 -2.78
CA VAL A 242 -20.65 18.21 -2.03
C VAL A 242 -22.03 18.02 -2.66
N ILE A 243 -22.31 16.81 -3.12
CA ILE A 243 -23.59 16.43 -3.75
C ILE A 243 -24.46 15.57 -2.83
N GLU A 244 -23.86 14.90 -1.85
CA GLU A 244 -24.56 14.09 -0.86
C GLU A 244 -23.77 14.10 0.45
N LYS A 245 -24.46 14.18 1.59
CA LYS A 245 -23.84 14.27 2.92
C LYS A 245 -24.08 13.02 3.74
N ASP A 246 -23.13 12.69 4.61
CA ASP A 246 -23.24 11.60 5.59
C ASP A 246 -23.64 10.27 4.91
N VAL A 247 -22.97 9.96 3.81
CA VAL A 247 -23.28 8.78 3.00
C VAL A 247 -22.85 7.51 3.72
N ASN A 248 -23.68 6.48 3.59
CA ASN A 248 -23.31 5.14 4.01
C ASN A 248 -22.82 4.37 2.78
N ILE A 249 -21.61 3.86 2.90
CA ILE A 249 -20.94 3.00 1.91
C ILE A 249 -20.87 1.57 2.43
#